data_AF-A0A7R9M4F7-F1
#
_entry.id   AF-A0A7R9M4F7-F1
#
_cell.length_a   1.000
_cell.length_b   1.000
_cell.length_c   1.000
_cell.angle_alpha   90.00
_cell.angle_beta   90.00
_cell.angle_gamma   90.00
#
_symmetry.space_group_name_H-M   'P 1'
#
loop_
_entity.id
_entity.type
_entity.pdbx_description
1 polymer ?
#
loop_
_entity_poly.entity_id
_entity_poly.type
_entity_poly.pdbx_seq_one_letter_code
_entity_poly.pdbx_strand_id
1 'polypeptide(L)'
;MKSMYESKGTTLSMNWQEVGKGKVEEYDSKELESDSDKDSSDDEDKNACYASKRWPNHDISTLKLLHACYASKRWPNHDISTLKLLQLVHRHGERAPTSFPDNDPYKDTKYWVEGVGELTTKGKYRLYKLGEFIRQEYSDYLGDKYSPREVYVRSSITDRCIESTSSLLAGAYPPKQPDWQWNNGTDAKLGLVWQPFPIETFMPHSDDLVCNEGKPCAAVNNEMTKIYNRPELKEFVEKNAELYENVSKIVGKHIKSIGSAASLYDILKIETDHNYFWNH
;
A
#
# COMPACT_ATOMS: atom_id res chain seq x y z
N MET A 1 -10.20 2.55 -8.21
CA MET A 1 -9.51 2.50 -9.51
C MET A 1 -8.43 1.43 -9.41
N LYS A 2 -8.59 0.30 -10.12
CA LYS A 2 -7.53 -0.70 -10.29
C LYS A 2 -6.47 -0.09 -11.20
N SER A 3 -5.26 0.13 -10.70
CA SER A 3 -4.08 0.37 -11.54
C SER A 3 -3.57 -0.99 -11.97
N MET A 4 -3.83 -1.37 -13.23
CA MET A 4 -3.27 -2.58 -13.83
C MET A 4 -1.89 -2.25 -14.40
N TYR A 5 -0.85 -2.71 -13.70
CA TYR A 5 0.43 -3.02 -14.32
C TYR A 5 0.61 -4.52 -14.16
N GLU A 6 0.21 -5.26 -15.19
CA GLU A 6 0.43 -6.71 -15.28
C GLU A 6 1.88 -6.94 -15.72
N SER A 7 2.78 -7.13 -14.75
CA SER A 7 3.91 -8.01 -14.97
C SER A 7 3.44 -9.44 -14.70
N LYS A 8 3.95 -10.43 -15.43
CA LYS A 8 3.61 -11.85 -15.28
C LYS A 8 4.14 -12.43 -13.96
N GLY A 9 3.62 -11.94 -12.84
CA GLY A 9 3.77 -12.48 -11.50
C GLY A 9 2.38 -12.55 -10.86
N THR A 10 2.09 -13.65 -10.17
CA THR A 10 0.82 -13.87 -9.46
C THR A 10 0.57 -12.69 -8.51
N THR A 11 -0.40 -11.85 -8.84
CA THR A 11 -0.82 -10.74 -7.97
C THR A 11 -1.90 -11.27 -7.04
N LEU A 12 -1.54 -11.59 -5.81
CA LEU A 12 -2.51 -11.88 -4.75
C LEU A 12 -3.10 -10.56 -4.25
N SER A 13 -4.36 -10.28 -4.59
CA SER A 13 -5.11 -9.17 -3.99
C SER A 13 -5.88 -9.69 -2.78
N MET A 14 -5.45 -9.33 -1.56
CA MET A 14 -6.14 -9.72 -0.33
C MET A 14 -7.29 -8.76 0.00
N ASN A 15 -8.46 -9.34 0.34
CA ASN A 15 -9.55 -8.59 0.94
C ASN A 15 -9.25 -8.34 2.43
N TRP A 16 -9.10 -7.07 2.79
CA TRP A 16 -8.71 -6.60 4.13
C TRP A 16 -9.66 -7.02 5.27
N GLN A 17 -10.90 -7.44 4.96
CA GLN A 17 -11.84 -7.95 5.97
C GLN A 17 -11.58 -9.42 6.37
N GLU A 18 -10.79 -10.16 5.59
CA GLU A 18 -10.60 -11.62 5.77
C GLU A 18 -9.24 -11.99 6.37
N VAL A 19 -8.33 -11.04 6.52
CA VAL A 19 -6.99 -11.24 7.13
C VAL A 19 -7.07 -11.64 8.63
N GLY A 20 -8.28 -11.68 9.21
CA GLY A 20 -8.57 -12.28 10.52
C GLY A 20 -9.41 -13.56 10.50
N LYS A 21 -9.74 -14.12 9.33
CA LYS A 21 -10.69 -15.25 9.17
C LYS A 21 -10.17 -16.47 8.39
N GLY A 22 -8.93 -16.43 7.88
CA GLY A 22 -8.21 -17.64 7.43
C GLY A 22 -8.71 -18.31 6.15
N LYS A 23 -9.24 -17.57 5.17
CA LYS A 23 -9.51 -18.09 3.83
C LYS A 23 -8.98 -17.14 2.76
N VAL A 24 -8.26 -17.67 1.78
CA VAL A 24 -7.84 -17.01 0.54
C VAL A 24 -8.26 -17.94 -0.60
N GLU A 25 -8.95 -17.43 -1.61
CA GLU A 25 -9.29 -18.18 -2.84
C GLU A 25 -8.30 -17.80 -3.96
N GLU A 26 -7.76 -18.82 -4.62
CA GLU A 26 -6.85 -18.73 -5.77
C GLU A 26 -7.65 -18.83 -7.08
N TYR A 27 -7.31 -18.01 -8.08
CA TYR A 27 -7.95 -18.03 -9.41
C TYR A 27 -6.99 -18.63 -10.44
N ASP A 28 -7.38 -19.75 -11.04
CA ASP A 28 -6.61 -20.50 -12.05
C ASP A 28 -7.01 -20.06 -13.48
N SER A 29 -6.02 -19.78 -14.33
CA SER A 29 -6.23 -19.49 -15.76
C SER A 29 -5.45 -20.50 -16.59
N LYS A 30 -6.14 -21.51 -17.11
CA LYS A 30 -5.60 -22.52 -18.03
C LYS A 30 -5.86 -22.19 -19.51
N GLU A 31 -4.97 -22.77 -20.33
CA GLU A 31 -4.99 -23.03 -21.78
C GLU A 31 -4.49 -21.94 -22.73
N LEU A 32 -3.33 -22.19 -23.36
CA LEU A 32 -3.21 -22.66 -24.76
C LEU A 32 -1.73 -22.94 -25.10
N GLU A 33 -1.40 -24.21 -25.33
CA GLU A 33 -0.14 -24.65 -25.95
C GLU A 33 -0.32 -24.82 -27.47
N SER A 34 0.69 -24.47 -28.27
CA SER A 34 0.99 -25.16 -29.55
C SER A 34 2.40 -24.83 -30.09
N ASP A 35 3.24 -25.87 -30.14
CA ASP A 35 4.17 -26.36 -31.17
C ASP A 35 5.15 -25.51 -32.02
N SER A 36 6.31 -26.16 -32.25
CA SER A 36 7.34 -26.04 -33.33
C SER A 36 8.33 -24.85 -33.24
N ASP A 37 9.63 -24.92 -33.57
CA ASP A 37 10.51 -25.95 -34.12
C ASP A 37 12.00 -25.56 -33.92
N LYS A 38 12.91 -26.50 -34.25
CA LYS A 38 14.38 -26.54 -34.11
C LYS A 38 15.15 -25.44 -34.91
N ASP A 39 16.32 -24.98 -34.42
CA ASP A 39 17.67 -25.41 -34.87
C ASP A 39 18.85 -24.50 -34.36
N SER A 40 20.01 -25.15 -34.29
CA SER A 40 21.45 -24.84 -34.14
C SER A 40 22.05 -23.41 -33.97
N SER A 41 22.98 -23.39 -32.99
CA SER A 41 24.40 -22.94 -33.02
C SER A 41 24.83 -21.46 -33.03
N ASP A 42 25.87 -21.27 -32.22
CA ASP A 42 26.94 -20.27 -32.22
C ASP A 42 26.81 -18.99 -31.38
N ASP A 43 27.91 -18.80 -30.65
CA ASP A 43 28.20 -17.98 -29.49
C ASP A 43 28.42 -16.49 -29.79
N GLU A 44 28.50 -15.74 -28.69
CA GLU A 44 29.02 -14.37 -28.52
C GLU A 44 28.15 -13.19 -29.00
N ASP A 45 27.51 -12.47 -28.06
CA ASP A 45 27.76 -11.03 -27.92
C ASP A 45 27.15 -10.38 -26.66
N LYS A 46 28.05 -9.83 -25.84
CA LYS A 46 28.05 -8.49 -25.22
C LYS A 46 26.70 -7.91 -24.73
N ASN A 47 26.45 -8.10 -23.42
CA ASN A 47 25.50 -7.30 -22.65
C ASN A 47 26.05 -5.91 -22.34
N ALA A 48 25.40 -4.86 -22.86
CA ALA A 48 25.48 -3.51 -22.30
C ALA A 48 24.16 -2.77 -22.52
N CYS A 49 23.32 -2.69 -21.49
CA CYS A 49 22.23 -1.71 -21.41
C CYS A 49 22.52 -0.73 -20.28
N TYR A 50 23.17 0.38 -20.63
CA TYR A 50 23.06 1.65 -19.91
C TYR A 50 22.26 2.62 -20.78
N ALA A 51 21.15 3.14 -20.26
CA ALA A 51 20.56 4.38 -20.76
C ALA A 51 19.65 5.01 -19.70
N SER A 52 20.24 5.78 -18.79
CA SER A 52 19.56 6.91 -18.16
C SER A 52 19.93 8.17 -18.95
N LYS A 53 18.99 8.78 -19.69
CA LYS A 53 19.08 10.20 -20.07
C LYS A 53 17.70 10.77 -20.46
N ARG A 54 17.32 11.76 -19.65
CA ARG A 54 16.36 12.87 -19.79
C ARG A 54 15.87 13.17 -21.22
N TRP A 55 14.55 13.21 -21.41
CA TRP A 55 13.90 13.67 -22.66
C TRP A 55 13.36 15.10 -22.50
N PRO A 56 13.70 16.05 -23.39
CA PRO A 56 12.90 17.25 -23.60
C PRO A 56 12.04 17.12 -24.87
N ASN A 57 10.76 17.46 -24.72
CA ASN A 57 9.78 17.93 -25.71
C ASN A 57 10.10 17.72 -27.20
N HIS A 58 9.45 16.77 -27.89
CA HIS A 58 9.10 16.92 -29.30
C HIS A 58 7.86 16.10 -29.71
N ASP A 59 7.14 16.72 -30.64
CA ASP A 59 5.98 16.36 -31.48
C ASP A 59 5.66 14.86 -31.70
N ILE A 60 4.39 14.50 -31.48
CA ILE A 60 3.84 13.12 -31.47
C ILE A 60 3.57 12.58 -32.90
N SER A 61 3.86 13.33 -33.96
CA SER A 61 3.49 12.95 -35.34
C SER A 61 4.46 12.01 -36.08
N THR A 62 5.55 11.54 -35.47
CA THR A 62 6.54 10.67 -36.17
C THR A 62 7.06 9.46 -35.39
N LEU A 63 6.25 8.89 -34.48
CA LEU A 63 6.49 7.53 -33.99
C LEU A 63 6.01 6.51 -35.04
N LYS A 64 6.75 6.42 -36.14
CA LYS A 64 6.69 5.24 -37.01
C LYS A 64 7.09 4.04 -36.17
N LEU A 65 6.13 3.14 -35.97
CA LEU A 65 6.36 1.78 -35.49
C LEU A 65 7.52 1.15 -36.26
N LEU A 66 8.71 1.15 -35.65
CA LEU A 66 9.71 0.14 -35.90
C LEU A 66 9.21 -1.12 -35.21
N HIS A 67 8.35 -1.87 -35.91
CA HIS A 67 8.18 -3.30 -35.69
C HIS A 67 9.51 -3.98 -36.01
N ALA A 68 10.46 -3.89 -35.08
CA ALA A 68 11.56 -4.83 -35.03
C ALA A 68 10.98 -6.09 -34.38
N CYS A 69 10.44 -6.99 -35.20
CA CYS A 69 10.38 -8.41 -34.86
C CYS A 69 11.83 -8.91 -34.76
N TYR A 70 12.52 -8.56 -33.66
CA TYR A 70 13.50 -9.47 -33.14
C TYR A 70 12.68 -10.65 -32.63
N ALA A 71 12.79 -11.78 -33.32
CA ALA A 71 12.50 -13.07 -32.72
C ALA A 71 13.20 -13.05 -31.37
N SER A 72 12.43 -12.87 -30.29
CA SER A 72 12.96 -12.95 -28.95
C SER A 72 13.58 -14.33 -28.89
N LYS A 73 14.91 -14.41 -28.82
CA LYS A 73 15.56 -15.58 -28.24
C LYS A 73 14.82 -15.78 -26.94
N ARG A 74 13.94 -16.78 -26.91
CA ARG A 74 13.09 -17.11 -25.76
C ARG A 74 14.07 -17.16 -24.59
N TRP A 75 13.93 -16.24 -23.64
CA TRP A 75 14.80 -16.22 -22.46
C TRP A 75 14.89 -17.66 -21.95
N PRO A 76 16.11 -18.19 -21.71
CA PRO A 76 16.30 -19.60 -21.39
C PRO A 76 15.32 -19.97 -20.29
N ASN A 77 14.49 -20.98 -20.54
CA ASN A 77 13.36 -21.45 -19.71
C ASN A 77 13.40 -20.86 -18.30
N HIS A 78 12.85 -19.64 -18.15
CA HIS A 78 12.75 -19.04 -16.84
C HIS A 78 11.78 -19.92 -16.08
N ASP A 79 12.28 -20.57 -15.04
CA ASP A 79 11.43 -21.28 -14.12
C ASP A 79 10.51 -20.25 -13.44
N ILE A 80 9.30 -20.15 -13.98
CA ILE A 80 8.22 -19.30 -13.49
C ILE A 80 7.54 -19.90 -12.26
N SER A 81 7.88 -21.14 -11.87
CA SER A 81 7.29 -21.80 -10.70
C SER A 81 7.93 -21.39 -9.38
N THR A 82 9.10 -20.74 -9.43
CA THR A 82 9.83 -20.31 -8.23
C THR A 82 9.65 -18.81 -7.99
N LEU A 83 9.15 -18.43 -6.81
CA LEU A 83 9.11 -17.03 -6.36
C LEU A 83 10.53 -16.44 -6.29
N LYS A 84 10.74 -15.28 -6.93
CA LYS A 84 12.05 -14.59 -6.98
C LYS A 84 12.08 -13.24 -6.27
N LEU A 85 10.92 -12.64 -6.02
CA LEU A 85 10.79 -11.32 -5.40
C LEU A 85 9.42 -11.23 -4.71
N LEU A 86 9.41 -10.80 -3.46
CA LEU A 86 8.21 -10.41 -2.74
C LEU A 86 8.20 -8.89 -2.57
N GLN A 87 7.22 -8.21 -3.18
CA GLN A 87 7.02 -6.78 -3.01
C GLN A 87 5.69 -6.53 -2.29
N LEU A 88 5.75 -5.96 -1.10
CA LEU A 88 4.58 -5.65 -0.28
C LEU A 88 4.30 -4.14 -0.30
N VAL A 89 3.06 -3.77 -0.61
CA VAL A 89 2.54 -2.42 -0.45
C VAL A 89 1.31 -2.50 0.45
N HIS A 90 1.36 -1.84 1.60
CA HIS A 90 0.27 -1.89 2.58
C HIS A 90 -0.17 -0.47 3.00
N ARG A 91 -1.43 -0.35 3.40
CA ARG A 91 -1.92 0.84 4.10
C ARG A 91 -1.38 0.82 5.53
N HIS A 92 -1.26 2.00 6.14
CA HIS A 92 -1.13 2.11 7.59
C HIS A 92 -2.25 1.35 8.32
N GLY A 93 -2.00 1.00 9.59
CA GLY A 93 -3.00 0.41 10.46
C GLY A 93 -4.09 1.39 10.89
N GLU A 94 -4.99 0.92 11.74
CA GLU A 94 -6.02 1.76 12.32
C GLU A 94 -5.44 2.98 13.04
N ARG A 95 -6.06 4.15 12.83
CA ARG A 95 -5.62 5.44 13.35
C ARG A 95 -6.78 6.19 13.98
N ALA A 96 -6.48 7.20 14.79
CA ALA A 96 -7.44 8.21 15.18
C ALA A 96 -7.92 9.03 13.95
N PRO A 97 -9.08 9.72 14.04
CA PRO A 97 -9.51 10.66 13.02
C PRO A 97 -8.46 11.76 12.82
N THR A 98 -8.30 12.26 11.58
CA THR A 98 -7.33 13.32 11.25
C THR A 98 -7.90 14.73 11.47
N SER A 99 -9.19 14.84 11.76
CA SER A 99 -9.92 16.08 12.04
C SER A 99 -11.29 15.74 12.60
N PHE A 100 -11.97 16.70 13.21
CA PHE A 100 -13.33 16.53 13.74
C PHE A 100 -14.25 17.64 13.23
N PRO A 101 -15.56 17.39 13.05
CA PRO A 101 -16.56 18.43 12.88
C PRO A 101 -16.85 19.15 14.21
N ASP A 102 -17.53 20.31 14.16
CA ASP A 102 -17.65 21.21 15.31
C ASP A 102 -18.42 20.59 16.49
N ASN A 103 -19.46 19.81 16.19
CA ASN A 103 -20.32 19.18 17.21
C ASN A 103 -19.86 17.78 17.60
N ASP A 104 -18.67 17.35 17.18
CA ASP A 104 -18.17 16.02 17.49
C ASP A 104 -17.99 15.82 19.01
N PRO A 105 -18.67 14.83 19.63
CA PRO A 105 -18.56 14.60 21.07
C PRO A 105 -17.24 13.92 21.47
N TYR A 106 -16.50 13.37 20.50
CA TYR A 106 -15.28 12.59 20.69
C TYR A 106 -14.00 13.33 20.25
N LYS A 107 -14.09 14.62 19.90
CA LYS A 107 -12.93 15.43 19.50
C LYS A 107 -11.91 15.71 20.61
N ASP A 108 -12.24 15.45 21.88
CA ASP A 108 -11.34 15.66 23.02
C ASP A 108 -10.22 14.61 23.05
N THR A 109 -9.02 15.01 23.46
CA THR A 109 -7.83 14.14 23.49
C THR A 109 -7.96 12.94 24.42
N LYS A 110 -8.87 12.98 25.40
CA LYS A 110 -9.16 11.82 26.26
C LYS A 110 -9.68 10.59 25.50
N TYR A 111 -10.29 10.79 24.31
CA TYR A 111 -10.79 9.71 23.46
C TYR A 111 -9.72 9.18 22.49
N TRP A 112 -8.70 10.00 22.21
CA TRP A 112 -7.63 9.76 21.23
C TRP A 112 -6.28 10.08 21.86
N VAL A 113 -5.88 9.25 22.82
CA VAL A 113 -4.68 9.49 23.64
C VAL A 113 -3.38 9.48 22.83
N GLU A 114 -3.37 8.76 21.70
CA GLU A 114 -2.25 8.74 20.75
C GLU A 114 -2.11 10.07 20.00
N GLY A 115 -3.18 10.84 19.88
CA GLY A 115 -3.24 12.08 19.10
C GLY A 115 -4.02 11.96 17.80
N VAL A 116 -4.36 13.12 17.23
CA VAL A 116 -5.17 13.23 16.00
C VAL A 116 -4.39 12.69 14.81
N GLY A 117 -4.99 11.76 14.07
CA GLY A 117 -4.37 11.14 12.89
C GLY A 117 -3.27 10.12 13.20
N GLU A 118 -3.00 9.84 14.48
CA GLU A 118 -1.97 8.91 14.92
C GLU A 118 -2.43 7.46 14.95
N LEU A 119 -1.47 6.53 14.85
CA LEU A 119 -1.75 5.10 14.84
C LEU A 119 -2.19 4.62 16.22
N THR A 120 -3.31 3.91 16.29
CA THR A 120 -3.81 3.38 17.57
C THR A 120 -3.08 2.10 17.95
N THR A 121 -3.22 1.71 19.23
CA THR A 121 -2.73 0.40 19.70
C THR A 121 -3.31 -0.77 18.89
N LYS A 122 -4.60 -0.68 18.50
CA LYS A 122 -5.24 -1.65 17.60
C LYS A 122 -4.58 -1.67 16.23
N GLY A 123 -4.23 -0.50 15.69
CA GLY A 123 -3.51 -0.37 14.43
C GLY A 123 -2.14 -1.06 14.46
N LYS A 124 -1.36 -0.82 15.51
CA LYS A 124 -0.06 -1.49 15.75
C LYS A 124 -0.22 -3.02 15.75
N TYR A 125 -1.17 -3.53 16.53
CA TYR A 125 -1.43 -4.96 16.63
C TYR A 125 -1.85 -5.60 15.30
N ARG A 126 -2.71 -4.93 14.52
CA ARG A 126 -3.13 -5.42 13.20
C ARG A 126 -1.97 -5.55 12.23
N LEU A 127 -1.04 -4.60 12.26
CA LEU A 127 0.14 -4.63 11.38
C LEU A 127 1.15 -5.68 11.83
N TYR A 128 1.34 -5.85 13.14
CA TYR A 128 2.08 -6.98 13.68
C TYR A 128 1.52 -8.33 13.20
N LYS A 129 0.19 -8.51 13.29
CA LYS A 129 -0.47 -9.73 12.78
C LYS A 129 -0.31 -9.92 11.28
N LEU A 130 -0.37 -8.84 10.50
CA LEU A 130 -0.08 -8.91 9.07
C LEU A 130 1.36 -9.38 8.83
N GLY A 131 2.32 -8.90 9.62
CA GLY A 131 3.71 -9.38 9.57
C GLY A 131 3.82 -10.88 9.84
N GLU A 132 3.19 -11.38 10.90
CA GLU A 132 3.16 -12.82 11.20
C GLU A 132 2.56 -13.64 10.04
N PHE A 133 1.46 -13.15 9.45
CA PHE A 133 0.82 -13.79 8.29
C PHE A 133 1.78 -13.85 7.09
N ILE A 134 2.41 -12.73 6.70
CA ILE A 134 3.36 -12.69 5.58
C ILE A 134 4.53 -13.66 5.82
N ARG A 135 5.02 -13.75 7.07
CA ARG A 135 6.10 -14.66 7.40
C ARG A 135 5.69 -16.13 7.31
N GLN A 136 4.45 -16.46 7.64
CA GLN A 136 3.91 -17.81 7.50
C GLN A 136 3.66 -18.16 6.04
N GLU A 137 2.98 -17.28 5.31
CA GLU A 137 2.59 -17.49 3.91
C GLU A 137 3.80 -17.67 2.99
N TYR A 138 4.86 -16.90 3.23
CA TYR A 138 6.07 -16.93 2.42
C TYR A 138 7.25 -17.61 3.14
N SER A 139 6.99 -18.53 4.07
CA SER A 139 8.05 -19.19 4.86
C SER A 139 9.09 -19.90 3.98
N ASP A 140 8.64 -20.54 2.90
CA ASP A 140 9.50 -21.29 1.99
C ASP A 140 10.45 -20.38 1.21
N TYR A 141 9.97 -19.19 0.85
CA TYR A 141 10.76 -18.18 0.14
C TYR A 141 11.68 -17.39 1.09
N LEU A 142 11.17 -17.00 2.26
CA LEU A 142 11.90 -16.20 3.25
C LEU A 142 12.91 -17.03 4.04
N GLY A 143 12.71 -18.35 4.13
CA GLY A 143 13.57 -19.30 4.83
C GLY A 143 13.63 -19.10 6.35
N ASP A 144 14.04 -20.12 7.10
CA ASP A 144 14.17 -20.04 8.57
C ASP A 144 15.36 -19.22 9.05
N LYS A 145 16.41 -19.16 8.22
CA LYS A 145 17.57 -18.30 8.44
C LYS A 145 17.41 -17.09 7.54
N TYR A 146 17.21 -15.94 8.17
CA TYR A 146 16.98 -14.70 7.44
C TYR A 146 17.93 -13.63 7.97
N SER A 147 18.20 -12.64 7.13
CA SER A 147 18.94 -11.43 7.49
C SER A 147 18.02 -10.23 7.35
N PRO A 148 17.90 -9.33 8.35
CA PRO A 148 17.19 -8.07 8.16
C PRO A 148 17.82 -7.20 7.06
N ARG A 149 19.03 -7.53 6.57
CA ARG A 149 19.71 -6.86 5.46
C ARG A 149 19.23 -7.32 4.07
N GLU A 150 18.47 -8.40 3.97
CA GLU A 150 17.87 -8.84 2.70
C GLU A 150 16.54 -8.11 2.41
N VAL A 151 16.05 -7.32 3.37
CA VAL A 151 14.79 -6.60 3.28
C VAL A 151 15.07 -5.12 3.04
N TYR A 152 14.53 -4.59 1.95
CA TYR A 152 14.45 -3.15 1.73
C TYR A 152 13.10 -2.63 2.24
N VAL A 153 13.14 -1.57 3.04
CA VAL A 153 11.94 -0.99 3.66
C VAL A 153 11.85 0.49 3.35
N ARG A 154 10.69 0.91 2.85
CA ARG A 154 10.33 2.31 2.59
C ARG A 154 8.96 2.61 3.20
N SER A 155 8.81 3.80 3.76
CA SER A 155 7.53 4.32 4.25
C SER A 155 7.35 5.78 3.82
N SER A 156 6.10 6.25 3.73
CA SER A 156 5.85 7.69 3.78
C SER A 156 6.28 8.24 5.14
N ILE A 157 6.55 9.55 5.20
CA ILE A 157 7.06 10.21 6.42
C ILE A 157 6.04 10.30 7.56
N THR A 158 4.75 10.13 7.29
CA THR A 158 3.74 10.28 8.35
C THR A 158 3.94 9.24 9.45
N ASP A 159 3.93 9.66 10.71
CA ASP A 159 4.23 8.84 11.89
C ASP A 159 3.47 7.51 11.89
N ARG A 160 2.16 7.55 11.66
CA ARG A 160 1.33 6.33 11.53
C ARG A 160 1.82 5.31 10.51
N CYS A 161 2.47 5.72 9.43
CA CYS A 161 3.01 4.82 8.40
C CYS A 161 4.33 4.20 8.85
N ILE A 162 5.21 5.00 9.47
CA ILE A 162 6.48 4.50 10.01
C ILE A 162 6.23 3.52 11.15
N GLU A 163 5.31 3.85 12.07
CA GLU A 163 4.93 2.95 13.17
C GLU A 163 4.25 1.67 12.67
N SER A 164 3.41 1.77 11.63
CA SER A 164 2.77 0.61 10.98
C SER A 164 3.81 -0.33 10.39
N THR A 165 4.77 0.23 9.65
CA THR A 165 5.85 -0.51 9.02
C THR A 165 6.72 -1.19 10.08
N SER A 166 7.06 -0.47 11.15
CA SER A 166 7.81 -1.02 12.29
C SER A 166 7.07 -2.17 12.97
N SER A 167 5.75 -2.04 13.16
CA SER A 167 4.92 -3.09 13.76
C SER A 167 4.85 -4.34 12.88
N LEU A 168 4.71 -4.16 11.56
CA LEU A 168 4.72 -5.25 10.58
C LEU A 168 6.04 -6.00 10.61
N LEU A 169 7.16 -5.29 10.58
CA LEU A 169 8.49 -5.91 10.62
C LEU A 169 8.73 -6.70 11.91
N ALA A 170 8.20 -6.23 13.04
CA ALA A 170 8.28 -6.97 14.31
C ALA A 170 7.55 -8.32 14.25
N GLY A 171 6.45 -8.43 13.50
CA GLY A 171 5.75 -9.70 13.27
C GLY A 171 6.40 -10.57 12.21
N ALA A 172 6.90 -9.95 11.12
CA ALA A 172 7.46 -10.68 9.99
C ALA A 172 8.88 -11.20 10.26
N TYR A 173 9.68 -10.46 11.03
CA TYR A 173 11.12 -10.74 11.22
C TYR A 173 11.54 -10.66 12.70
N PRO A 174 11.00 -11.51 13.60
CA PRO A 174 11.43 -11.58 15.01
C PRO A 174 12.80 -12.30 15.16
N PRO A 175 13.81 -11.71 15.84
CA PRO A 175 15.22 -12.16 15.79
C PRO A 175 15.44 -13.58 16.34
N LYS A 176 15.35 -14.58 15.45
CA LYS A 176 15.50 -16.00 15.79
C LYS A 176 16.96 -16.45 15.87
N GLN A 177 17.85 -15.82 15.11
CA GLN A 177 19.27 -16.21 15.03
C GLN A 177 20.10 -15.41 16.05
N PRO A 178 21.08 -16.05 16.74
CA PRO A 178 21.92 -15.37 17.73
C PRO A 178 22.60 -14.09 17.24
N ASP A 179 23.03 -14.06 15.97
CA ASP A 179 23.70 -12.90 15.35
C ASP A 179 22.82 -11.65 15.30
N TRP A 180 21.49 -11.83 15.32
CA TRP A 180 20.51 -10.74 15.28
C TRP A 180 19.90 -10.43 16.65
N GLN A 181 20.27 -11.19 17.69
CA GLN A 181 19.86 -10.96 19.07
C GLN A 181 20.82 -9.99 19.75
N TRP A 182 20.60 -8.69 19.52
CA TRP A 182 21.50 -7.59 19.90
C TRP A 182 21.54 -7.24 21.40
N ASN A 183 20.69 -7.88 22.23
CA ASN A 183 20.63 -7.65 23.67
C ASN A 183 20.35 -8.95 24.44
N ASN A 184 21.21 -9.96 24.26
CA ASN A 184 21.08 -11.28 24.86
C ASN A 184 21.70 -11.39 26.28
N GLY A 185 22.41 -10.35 26.75
CA GLY A 185 23.18 -10.36 28.01
C GLY A 185 22.71 -9.40 29.11
N THR A 186 21.57 -8.72 28.95
CA THR A 186 21.02 -7.83 30.00
C THR A 186 19.69 -8.35 30.55
N ASP A 187 19.23 -7.79 31.68
CA ASP A 187 17.90 -8.08 32.24
C ASP A 187 16.75 -7.74 31.26
N ALA A 188 17.04 -6.94 30.22
CA ALA A 188 16.10 -6.59 29.18
C ALA A 188 16.17 -7.56 27.99
N LYS A 189 15.24 -8.52 27.94
CA LYS A 189 15.08 -9.52 26.87
C LYS A 189 14.56 -8.96 25.53
N LEU A 190 14.58 -7.64 25.32
CA LEU A 190 14.01 -7.01 24.13
C LEU A 190 14.69 -7.50 22.85
N GLY A 191 16.01 -7.68 22.88
CA GLY A 191 16.78 -8.19 21.74
C GLY A 191 16.48 -9.63 21.36
N LEU A 192 15.71 -10.38 22.17
CA LEU A 192 15.26 -11.73 21.85
C LEU A 192 13.95 -11.74 21.05
N VAL A 193 13.20 -10.63 21.06
CA VAL A 193 11.86 -10.54 20.46
C VAL A 193 11.72 -9.41 19.45
N TRP A 194 12.67 -8.48 19.39
CA TRP A 194 12.63 -7.34 18.49
C TRP A 194 14.03 -6.93 18.04
N GLN A 195 14.11 -6.42 16.80
CA GLN A 195 15.32 -5.84 16.23
C GLN A 195 14.97 -4.60 15.38
N PRO A 196 15.84 -3.60 15.32
CA PRO A 196 15.62 -2.41 14.49
C PRO A 196 15.81 -2.71 13.01
N PHE A 197 15.05 -2.00 12.17
CA PHE A 197 15.19 -1.99 10.71
C PHE A 197 15.45 -0.56 10.21
N PRO A 198 16.30 -0.37 9.20
CA PRO A 198 16.36 0.91 8.49
C PRO A 198 15.07 1.09 7.67
N ILE A 199 14.31 2.14 7.96
CA ILE A 199 13.09 2.51 7.22
C ILE A 199 13.40 3.78 6.44
N GLU A 200 13.47 3.68 5.11
CA GLU A 200 13.71 4.84 4.25
C GLU A 200 12.46 5.71 4.15
N THR A 201 12.64 7.01 4.30
CA THR A 201 11.59 8.03 4.18
C THR A 201 12.15 9.31 3.57
N PHE A 202 11.28 10.18 3.06
CA PHE A 202 11.67 11.39 2.34
C PHE A 202 11.23 12.65 3.10
N MET A 203 12.18 13.57 3.27
CA MET A 203 12.02 14.86 3.92
C MET A 203 12.51 15.96 2.98
N PRO A 204 11.68 16.95 2.61
CA PRO A 204 10.25 17.09 2.94
C PRO A 204 9.36 16.04 2.25
N HIS A 205 8.13 15.83 2.76
CA HIS A 205 7.15 14.89 2.17
C HIS A 205 6.90 15.14 0.67
N SER A 206 7.04 16.38 0.20
CA SER A 206 6.90 16.77 -1.21
C SER A 206 7.89 16.10 -2.16
N ASP A 207 9.03 15.65 -1.63
CA ASP A 207 10.12 15.05 -2.40
C ASP A 207 9.88 13.55 -2.59
N ASP A 208 8.96 12.95 -1.83
CA ASP A 208 8.53 11.59 -2.05
C ASP A 208 7.74 11.48 -3.37
N LEU A 209 8.28 10.74 -4.34
CA LEU A 209 7.64 10.49 -5.63
C LEU A 209 6.78 9.24 -5.64
N VAL A 210 6.84 8.44 -4.58
CA VAL A 210 6.24 7.10 -4.53
C VAL A 210 5.12 7.05 -3.50
N CYS A 211 5.35 7.57 -2.29
CA CYS A 211 4.45 7.44 -1.16
C CYS A 211 3.75 8.76 -0.76
N ASN A 212 3.81 9.80 -1.60
CA ASN A 212 3.06 11.05 -1.39
C ASN A 212 1.85 11.11 -2.35
N GLU A 213 0.71 10.66 -1.86
CA GLU A 213 -0.58 10.71 -2.57
C GLU A 213 -1.10 12.14 -2.79
N GLY A 214 -0.67 13.09 -1.97
CA GLY A 214 -1.13 14.48 -1.97
C GLY A 214 -0.25 15.43 -2.80
N LYS A 215 0.69 14.90 -3.58
CA LYS A 215 1.62 15.72 -4.34
C LYS A 215 0.86 16.66 -5.31
N PRO A 216 1.07 17.99 -5.23
CA PRO A 216 0.37 18.93 -6.10
C PRO A 216 0.58 18.59 -7.58
N CYS A 217 -0.52 18.32 -8.28
CA CYS A 217 -0.50 17.97 -9.69
C CYS A 217 -1.71 18.60 -10.41
N ALA A 218 -1.44 19.56 -11.29
CA ALA A 218 -2.49 20.26 -12.04
C ALA A 218 -3.33 19.30 -12.92
N ALA A 219 -2.69 18.28 -13.51
CA ALA A 219 -3.40 17.27 -14.30
C ALA A 219 -4.40 16.49 -13.45
N VAL A 220 -4.00 16.02 -12.26
CA VAL A 220 -4.89 15.32 -11.32
C VAL A 220 -6.03 16.24 -10.89
N ASN A 221 -5.74 17.50 -10.55
CA ASN A 221 -6.79 18.45 -10.15
C ASN A 221 -7.82 18.70 -11.27
N ASN A 222 -7.36 18.78 -12.52
CA ASN A 222 -8.23 18.93 -13.68
C ASN A 222 -9.11 17.69 -13.90
N GLU A 223 -8.54 16.49 -13.81
CA GLU A 223 -9.29 15.24 -13.93
C GLU A 223 -10.30 15.05 -12.78
N MET A 224 -9.92 15.38 -11.54
CA MET A 224 -10.84 15.37 -10.40
C MET A 224 -12.00 16.34 -10.60
N THR A 225 -11.73 17.53 -11.15
CA THR A 225 -12.78 18.50 -11.49
C THR A 225 -13.74 17.95 -12.55
N LYS A 226 -13.22 17.25 -13.57
CA LYS A 226 -14.08 16.58 -14.57
C LYS A 226 -14.93 15.49 -13.93
N ILE A 227 -14.35 14.67 -13.05
CA ILE A 227 -15.07 13.60 -12.32
C ILE A 227 -16.20 14.21 -11.50
N TYR A 228 -15.93 15.19 -10.65
CA TYR A 228 -16.97 15.84 -9.82
C TYR A 228 -18.04 16.56 -10.62
N ASN A 229 -17.76 16.94 -11.88
CA ASN A 229 -18.73 17.58 -12.75
C ASN A 229 -19.59 16.61 -13.57
N ARG A 230 -19.33 15.30 -13.48
CA ARG A 230 -20.12 14.28 -14.17
C ARG A 230 -21.61 14.34 -13.76
N PRO A 231 -22.56 14.25 -14.71
CA PRO A 231 -23.99 14.32 -14.40
C PRO A 231 -24.43 13.34 -13.32
N GLU A 232 -23.89 12.13 -13.33
CA GLU A 232 -24.24 11.06 -12.39
C GLU A 232 -23.88 11.42 -10.94
N LEU A 233 -22.76 12.12 -10.73
CA LEU A 233 -22.36 12.56 -9.38
C LEU A 233 -23.17 13.77 -8.93
N LYS A 234 -23.52 14.68 -9.85
CA LYS A 234 -24.39 15.81 -9.53
C LYS A 234 -25.79 15.33 -9.14
N GLU A 235 -26.36 14.44 -9.94
CA GLU A 235 -27.65 13.82 -9.66
C GLU A 235 -27.62 13.04 -8.33
N PHE A 236 -26.54 12.31 -8.04
CA PHE A 236 -26.37 11.64 -6.75
C PHE A 236 -26.40 12.63 -5.58
N VAL A 237 -25.70 13.77 -5.69
CA VAL A 237 -25.69 14.78 -4.62
C VAL A 237 -27.05 15.44 -4.48
N GLU A 238 -27.70 15.80 -5.59
CA GLU A 238 -29.04 16.41 -5.61
C GLU A 238 -30.11 15.49 -5.01
N LYS A 239 -30.10 14.21 -5.41
CA LYS A 239 -31.02 13.19 -4.89
C LYS A 239 -30.89 12.98 -3.37
N ASN A 240 -29.71 13.25 -2.82
CA ASN A 240 -29.43 13.09 -1.38
C ASN A 240 -29.34 14.43 -0.64
N ALA A 241 -29.77 15.55 -1.24
CA ALA A 241 -29.59 16.89 -0.68
C ALA A 241 -30.12 17.03 0.76
N GLU A 242 -31.27 16.43 1.06
CA GLU A 242 -31.85 16.42 2.41
C GLU A 242 -30.93 15.72 3.43
N LEU A 243 -30.32 14.59 3.06
CA LEU A 243 -29.35 13.90 3.92
C LEU A 243 -28.13 14.79 4.19
N TYR A 244 -27.59 15.44 3.15
CA TYR A 244 -26.46 16.36 3.30
C TYR A 244 -26.79 17.51 4.25
N GLU A 245 -27.98 18.11 4.11
CA GLU A 245 -28.42 19.22 4.96
C GLU A 245 -28.62 18.77 6.42
N ASN A 246 -29.33 17.65 6.64
CA ASN A 246 -29.60 17.13 7.97
C ASN A 246 -28.31 16.75 8.70
N VAL A 247 -27.41 16.03 8.02
CA VAL A 247 -26.10 15.67 8.59
C VAL A 247 -25.28 16.91 8.88
N SER A 248 -25.31 17.92 8.00
CA SER A 248 -24.56 19.17 8.22
C SER A 248 -24.99 19.89 9.50
N LYS A 249 -26.30 19.91 9.79
CA LYS A 249 -26.85 20.49 11.03
C LYS A 249 -26.41 19.71 12.26
N ILE A 250 -26.45 18.38 12.20
CA ILE A 250 -26.05 17.50 13.32
C ILE A 250 -24.58 17.71 13.65
N VAL A 251 -23.70 17.57 12.66
CA VAL A 251 -22.25 17.59 12.91
C VAL A 251 -21.68 19.01 13.05
N GLY A 252 -22.45 20.04 12.70
CA GLY A 252 -21.99 21.43 12.74
C GLY A 252 -20.94 21.74 11.66
N LYS A 253 -20.99 21.05 10.52
CA LYS A 253 -20.06 21.25 9.39
C LYS A 253 -20.80 21.16 8.07
N HIS A 254 -20.52 22.07 7.16
CA HIS A 254 -21.20 22.11 5.86
C HIS A 254 -20.73 20.98 4.92
N ILE A 255 -21.51 19.89 4.84
CA ILE A 255 -21.29 18.75 3.96
C ILE A 255 -22.04 18.99 2.65
N LYS A 256 -21.32 19.14 1.53
CA LYS A 256 -21.91 19.54 0.22
C LYS A 256 -21.46 18.73 -0.97
N SER A 257 -20.58 17.77 -0.75
CA SER A 257 -20.03 16.94 -1.80
C SER A 257 -19.79 15.53 -1.28
N ILE A 258 -19.71 14.59 -2.22
CA ILE A 258 -19.30 13.21 -1.95
C ILE A 258 -17.96 13.18 -1.22
N GLY A 259 -17.02 14.07 -1.57
CA GLY A 259 -15.73 14.19 -0.87
C GLY A 259 -15.89 14.58 0.60
N SER A 260 -16.67 15.62 0.90
CA SER A 260 -16.92 16.03 2.29
C SER A 260 -17.68 14.97 3.10
N ALA A 261 -18.61 14.23 2.47
CA ALA A 261 -19.32 13.13 3.10
C ALA A 261 -18.40 11.93 3.36
N ALA A 262 -17.52 11.60 2.41
CA ALA A 262 -16.53 10.54 2.59
C ALA A 262 -15.56 10.86 3.73
N SER A 263 -15.12 12.12 3.87
CA SER A 263 -14.29 12.53 5.00
C SER A 263 -15.03 12.41 6.34
N LEU A 264 -16.32 12.77 6.39
CA LEU A 264 -17.12 12.58 7.60
C LEU A 264 -17.32 11.09 7.92
N TYR A 265 -17.59 10.28 6.91
CA TYR A 265 -17.73 8.84 7.06
C TYR A 265 -16.45 8.19 7.62
N ASP A 266 -15.25 8.61 7.20
CA ASP A 266 -13.99 8.14 7.77
C ASP A 266 -13.93 8.38 9.29
N ILE A 267 -14.33 9.57 9.74
CA ILE A 267 -14.39 9.94 11.17
C ILE A 267 -15.37 9.03 11.92
N LEU A 268 -16.63 8.97 11.47
CA LEU A 268 -17.68 8.17 12.10
C LEU A 268 -17.35 6.67 12.13
N LYS A 269 -16.69 6.17 11.08
CA LYS A 269 -16.26 4.78 11.00
C LYS A 269 -15.17 4.47 12.02
N ILE A 270 -14.18 5.35 12.15
CA ILE A 270 -13.10 5.21 13.14
C ILE A 270 -13.67 5.21 14.55
N GLU A 271 -14.59 6.13 14.85
CA GLU A 271 -15.32 6.19 16.12
C GLU A 271 -16.09 4.90 16.41
N THR A 272 -16.86 4.43 15.44
CA THR A 272 -17.61 3.17 15.55
C THR A 272 -16.69 1.99 15.86
N ASP A 273 -15.51 1.92 15.22
CA ASP A 273 -14.50 0.87 15.48
C ASP A 273 -13.88 0.95 16.89
N HIS A 274 -14.01 2.11 17.55
CA HIS A 274 -13.63 2.36 18.93
C HIS A 274 -14.81 2.30 19.92
N ASN A 275 -15.99 1.88 19.46
CA ASN A 275 -17.25 1.87 20.22
C ASN A 275 -17.67 3.26 20.71
N TYR A 276 -17.36 4.29 19.93
CA TYR A 276 -17.81 5.65 20.12
C TYR A 276 -19.00 5.90 19.20
N PHE A 277 -20.17 6.15 19.79
CA PHE A 277 -21.44 6.28 19.10
C PHE A 277 -22.09 7.61 19.45
N TRP A 278 -22.40 8.40 18.42
CA TRP A 278 -23.13 9.65 18.60
C TRP A 278 -24.53 9.35 19.14
N ASN A 279 -24.81 9.82 20.37
CA ASN A 279 -26.13 9.72 20.98
C ASN A 279 -26.84 11.06 20.81
N HIS A 280 -27.79 11.11 19.87
CA HIS A 280 -28.65 12.27 19.62
C HIS A 280 -30.12 11.88 19.72
#